data_AF-A0A5B1BE61-F1
#
_entry.id   AF-A0A5B1BE61-F1
#
_cell.length_a   1.000
_cell.length_b   1.000
_cell.length_c   1.000
_cell.angle_alpha   90.00
_cell.angle_beta   90.00
_cell.angle_gamma   90.00
#
_symmetry.space_group_name_H-M   'P 1'
#
loop_
_entity.id
_entity.type
_entity.pdbx_description
1 polymer ?
#
loop_
_entity_poly.entity_id
_entity_poly.type
_entity_poly.pdbx_seq_one_letter_code
_entity_poly.pdbx_strand_id
1 'polypeptide(L)'
;MKYFRAISIGIIIWIIGVSVYNISFFIPVLENPAEQANTALFIAVIPLAWLGAKRYYEKENHTQGYRVGLTFFLIAAILDALITVPLFIIPYGGSHYEFFTDLGFWLIGLEFIAIATLYWFTKVYTKRTISNFQK
;
A
#
# COMPACT_ATOMS: atom_id res chain seq x y z
N MET A 1 17.87 -2.73 -5.15
CA MET A 1 16.42 -2.56 -5.33
C MET A 1 16.18 -1.93 -6.69
N LYS A 2 15.19 -2.39 -7.46
CA LYS A 2 14.86 -1.79 -8.76
C LYS A 2 13.83 -0.67 -8.54
N TYR A 3 14.34 0.53 -8.23
CA TYR A 3 13.53 1.68 -7.80
C TYR A 3 12.41 2.02 -8.78
N PHE A 4 12.71 2.14 -10.08
CA PHE A 4 11.70 2.46 -11.10
C PHE A 4 10.49 1.52 -11.04
N ARG A 5 10.72 0.21 -10.93
CA ARG A 5 9.62 -0.77 -10.84
C ARG A 5 8.82 -0.61 -9.55
N ALA A 6 9.51 -0.43 -8.42
CA ALA A 6 8.84 -0.28 -7.14
C ALA A 6 7.95 0.99 -7.12
N ILE A 7 8.46 2.08 -7.70
CA ILE A 7 7.73 3.34 -7.84
C ILE A 7 6.51 3.17 -8.74
N SER A 8 6.66 2.57 -9.93
CA SER A 8 5.53 2.35 -10.84
C SER A 8 4.44 1.49 -10.20
N ILE A 9 4.81 0.44 -9.45
CA ILE A 9 3.85 -0.41 -8.73
C ILE A 9 3.18 0.38 -7.60
N GLY A 10 3.95 1.17 -6.83
CA GLY A 10 3.40 2.04 -5.78
C GLY A 10 2.36 3.03 -6.31
N ILE A 11 2.63 3.67 -7.45
CA ILE A 11 1.68 4.57 -8.13
C ILE A 11 0.39 3.81 -8.51
N ILE A 12 0.50 2.62 -9.08
CA ILE A 12 -0.68 1.82 -9.46
C ILE A 12 -1.50 1.44 -8.23
N ILE A 13 -0.84 1.00 -7.15
CA ILE A 13 -1.53 0.66 -5.91
C ILE A 13 -2.23 1.90 -5.34
N TRP A 14 -1.56 3.05 -5.34
CA TRP A 14 -2.15 4.32 -4.89
C TRP A 14 -3.39 4.71 -5.71
N ILE A 15 -3.33 4.64 -7.06
CA ILE A 15 -4.48 4.92 -7.92
C ILE A 15 -5.69 4.05 -7.53
N ILE A 16 -5.47 2.75 -7.36
CA ILE A 16 -6.55 1.82 -7.02
C ILE A 16 -7.03 2.07 -5.58
N GLY A 17 -6.11 2.25 -4.64
CA GLY A 17 -6.43 2.49 -3.22
C GLY A 17 -7.25 3.76 -3.01
N VAL A 18 -6.82 4.89 -3.58
CA VAL A 18 -7.57 6.15 -3.53
C VAL A 18 -8.92 6.03 -4.21
N SER A 19 -9.02 5.28 -5.31
CA SER A 19 -10.30 5.02 -5.96
C SER A 19 -11.25 4.25 -5.05
N VAL A 20 -10.77 3.17 -4.40
CA VAL A 20 -11.57 2.38 -3.44
C VAL A 20 -12.01 3.25 -2.25
N TYR A 21 -11.10 4.04 -1.69
CA TYR A 21 -11.41 4.95 -0.60
C TYR A 21 -12.52 5.93 -0.99
N ASN A 22 -12.37 6.63 -2.12
CA ASN A 22 -13.34 7.63 -2.56
C ASN A 22 -14.70 7.01 -2.90
N ILE A 23 -14.73 5.86 -3.60
CA ILE A 23 -15.99 5.17 -3.91
C ILE A 23 -16.69 4.78 -2.61
N SER A 24 -15.96 4.24 -1.63
CA SER A 24 -16.52 3.88 -0.32
C SER A 24 -17.02 5.11 0.45
N PHE A 25 -16.28 6.23 0.39
CA PHE A 25 -16.67 7.47 1.06
C PHE A 25 -17.94 8.10 0.47
N PHE A 26 -18.06 8.12 -0.87
CA PHE A 26 -19.20 8.75 -1.55
C PHE A 26 -20.45 7.87 -1.65
N ILE A 27 -20.32 6.56 -1.45
CA ILE A 27 -21.44 5.62 -1.38
C ILE A 27 -21.50 5.06 0.06
N PRO A 28 -21.97 5.87 1.03
CA PRO A 28 -22.01 5.45 2.42
C PRO A 28 -23.09 4.37 2.63
N VAL A 29 -22.69 3.32 3.33
CA VAL A 29 -23.53 2.24 3.84
C VAL A 29 -23.58 2.30 5.37
N LEU A 30 -22.49 2.74 6.01
CA LEU A 30 -22.35 2.96 7.44
C LEU A 30 -22.60 4.44 7.80
N GLU A 31 -22.94 4.68 9.07
CA GLU A 31 -23.16 6.03 9.62
C GLU A 31 -21.92 6.92 9.57
N ASN A 32 -20.73 6.33 9.65
CA ASN A 32 -19.45 7.02 9.53
C ASN A 32 -18.76 6.69 8.19
N PRO A 33 -18.90 7.55 7.16
CA PRO A 33 -18.33 7.29 5.83
C PRO A 33 -16.80 7.25 5.82
N ALA A 34 -16.14 8.01 6.71
CA ALA A 34 -14.69 8.05 6.80
C ALA A 34 -14.13 6.72 7.34
N GLU A 35 -14.72 6.20 8.41
CA GLU A 35 -14.35 4.88 8.95
C GLU A 35 -14.66 3.75 7.95
N GLN A 36 -15.77 3.83 7.22
CA GLN A 36 -16.08 2.89 6.15
C GLN A 36 -15.02 2.92 5.05
N ALA A 37 -14.61 4.10 4.61
CA ALA A 37 -13.61 4.27 3.56
C ALA A 37 -12.23 3.75 4.00
N ASN A 38 -11.82 4.05 5.23
CA ASN A 38 -10.61 3.51 5.84
C ASN A 38 -10.65 1.97 5.93
N THR A 39 -11.77 1.40 6.34
CA THR A 39 -11.95 -0.05 6.43
C THR A 39 -11.90 -0.71 5.05
N ALA A 40 -12.58 -0.13 4.06
CA ALA A 40 -12.54 -0.62 2.69
C ALA A 40 -11.12 -0.58 2.10
N LEU A 41 -10.38 0.50 2.36
CA LEU A 41 -9.00 0.64 1.94
C LEU A 41 -8.10 -0.39 2.63
N PHE A 42 -8.22 -0.59 3.94
CA PHE A 42 -7.48 -1.61 4.70
C PHE A 42 -7.68 -3.01 4.09
N ILE A 43 -8.93 -3.40 3.83
CA ILE A 43 -9.24 -4.70 3.18
C ILE A 43 -8.62 -4.77 1.77
N ALA A 44 -8.66 -3.68 1.00
CA ALA A 44 -8.13 -3.64 -0.36
C ALA A 44 -6.59 -3.68 -0.41
N VAL A 45 -5.91 -3.14 0.59
CA VAL A 45 -4.44 -3.08 0.64
C VAL A 45 -3.84 -4.48 0.72
N ILE A 46 -4.49 -5.44 1.39
CA ILE A 46 -4.02 -6.83 1.48
C ILE A 46 -3.75 -7.44 0.09
N PRO A 47 -4.75 -7.60 -0.81
CA PRO A 47 -4.51 -8.14 -2.14
C PRO A 47 -3.64 -7.23 -3.01
N LEU A 48 -3.75 -5.90 -2.86
CA LEU A 48 -2.96 -4.96 -3.67
C LEU A 48 -1.46 -5.04 -3.36
N ALA A 49 -1.08 -5.00 -2.09
CA ALA A 49 0.30 -5.12 -1.65
C ALA A 49 0.87 -6.50 -1.98
N TRP A 50 0.07 -7.56 -1.83
CA TRP A 50 0.48 -8.92 -2.20
C TRP A 50 0.75 -9.07 -3.70
N LEU A 51 -0.17 -8.59 -4.55
CA LEU A 51 -0.01 -8.61 -6.00
C LEU A 51 1.13 -7.69 -6.47
N GLY A 52 1.29 -6.53 -5.85
CA GLY A 52 2.40 -5.62 -6.10
C GLY A 52 3.74 -6.28 -5.77
N ALA A 53 3.84 -6.93 -4.62
CA ALA A 53 5.03 -7.68 -4.23
C ALA A 53 5.30 -8.82 -5.22
N LYS A 54 4.28 -9.63 -5.56
CA LYS A 54 4.38 -10.67 -6.59
C LYS A 54 4.97 -10.13 -7.89
N ARG A 55 4.41 -9.05 -8.41
CA ARG A 55 4.83 -8.45 -9.67
C ARG A 55 6.23 -7.86 -9.60
N TYR A 56 6.62 -7.30 -8.45
CA TYR A 56 7.97 -6.81 -8.22
C TYR A 56 9.00 -7.97 -8.27
N TYR A 57 8.69 -9.07 -7.57
CA TYR A 57 9.57 -10.22 -7.37
C TYR A 57 9.65 -11.20 -8.56
N GLU A 58 8.81 -11.04 -9.60
CA GLU A 58 8.90 -11.86 -10.82
C GLU A 58 10.24 -11.73 -11.54
N LYS A 59 10.90 -10.56 -11.47
CA LYS A 59 12.18 -10.31 -12.15
C LYS A 59 13.26 -9.76 -11.21
N GLU A 60 13.11 -10.00 -9.92
CA GLU A 60 14.00 -9.52 -8.85
C GLU A 60 13.80 -10.43 -7.63
N ASN A 61 14.84 -10.92 -6.96
CA ASN A 61 14.67 -11.83 -5.80
C ASN A 61 15.60 -11.53 -4.62
N HIS A 62 16.40 -10.47 -4.72
CA HIS A 62 17.42 -10.15 -3.70
C HIS A 62 17.01 -9.04 -2.72
N THR A 63 15.98 -8.24 -3.05
CA THR A 63 15.52 -7.16 -2.17
C THR A 63 14.65 -7.72 -1.04
N GLN A 64 14.83 -7.29 0.21
CA GLN A 64 14.01 -7.71 1.36
C GLN A 64 12.59 -7.14 1.27
N GLY A 65 11.58 -7.92 1.69
CA GLY A 65 10.16 -7.57 1.56
C GLY A 65 9.76 -6.27 2.24
N TYR A 66 10.28 -6.00 3.44
CA TYR A 66 9.96 -4.76 4.16
C TYR A 66 10.41 -3.51 3.39
N ARG A 67 11.51 -3.57 2.63
CA ARG A 67 11.97 -2.45 1.79
C ARG A 67 11.02 -2.20 0.64
N VAL A 68 10.47 -3.26 0.05
CA VAL A 68 9.48 -3.18 -1.03
C VAL A 68 8.19 -2.57 -0.51
N GLY A 69 7.65 -3.10 0.60
CA GLY A 69 6.45 -2.57 1.23
C GLY A 69 6.60 -1.12 1.67
N LEU A 70 7.73 -0.76 2.29
CA LEU A 70 8.03 0.61 2.67
C LEU A 70 8.07 1.55 1.47
N THR A 71 8.62 1.11 0.34
CA THR A 71 8.63 1.94 -0.88
C THR A 71 7.23 2.11 -1.47
N PHE A 72 6.40 1.07 -1.48
CA PHE A 72 5.01 1.21 -1.93
C PHE A 72 4.26 2.21 -1.06
N PHE A 73 4.37 2.08 0.26
CA PHE A 73 3.75 2.98 1.22
C PHE A 73 4.25 4.42 1.06
N LEU A 74 5.57 4.65 1.01
CA LEU A 74 6.12 6.00 0.88
C LEU A 74 5.70 6.70 -0.42
N ILE A 75 5.63 5.95 -1.52
CA ILE A 75 5.13 6.50 -2.79
C ILE A 75 3.65 6.86 -2.68
N ALA A 76 2.82 6.00 -2.08
CA ALA A 76 1.41 6.32 -1.83
C ALA A 76 1.26 7.54 -0.92
N ALA A 77 1.99 7.60 0.20
CA ALA A 77 1.96 8.71 1.14
C ALA A 77 2.37 10.05 0.51
N ILE A 78 3.39 10.05 -0.36
CA ILE A 78 3.80 11.25 -1.10
C ILE A 78 2.69 11.69 -2.06
N LEU A 79 2.09 10.75 -2.79
CA LEU A 79 0.98 11.06 -3.68
C LEU A 79 -0.26 11.52 -2.91
N ASP A 80 -0.48 11.01 -1.70
CA ASP A 80 -1.55 11.50 -0.83
C ASP A 80 -1.30 12.94 -0.41
N ALA A 81 -0.08 13.29 -0.01
CA ALA A 81 0.26 14.67 0.34
C ALA A 81 0.10 15.64 -0.84
N LEU A 82 0.44 15.18 -2.05
CA LEU A 82 0.45 16.01 -3.26
C LEU A 82 -0.92 16.08 -3.97
N ILE A 83 -1.72 15.02 -3.89
CA ILE A 83 -2.93 14.86 -4.69
C ILE A 83 -4.13 14.55 -3.80
N THR A 84 -4.07 13.48 -3.01
CA THR A 84 -5.26 13.02 -2.27
C THR A 84 -5.76 14.06 -1.28
N VAL A 85 -4.85 14.61 -0.46
CA VAL A 85 -5.21 15.58 0.56
C VAL A 85 -5.70 16.89 -0.07
N PRO A 86 -4.98 17.53 -1.01
CA PRO A 86 -5.46 18.76 -1.64
C PRO A 86 -6.77 18.62 -2.42
N LEU A 87 -6.98 17.49 -3.12
CA LEU A 87 -8.13 17.34 -4.02
C LEU A 87 -9.35 16.68 -3.38
N PHE A 88 -9.17 15.81 -2.39
CA PHE A 88 -10.27 15.01 -1.82
C PHE A 88 -10.47 15.20 -0.32
N ILE A 89 -9.49 15.71 0.44
CA ILE A 89 -9.63 15.89 1.90
C ILE A 89 -9.90 17.35 2.26
N ILE A 90 -9.08 18.28 1.76
CA ILE A 90 -9.24 19.73 2.05
C ILE A 90 -10.62 20.27 1.63
N PRO A 91 -11.19 19.91 0.46
CA PRO A 91 -12.51 20.41 0.07
C PRO A 91 -13.66 19.98 1.00
N TYR A 92 -13.46 18.93 1.79
CA TYR A 92 -14.42 18.43 2.77
C TYR A 92 -14.08 18.84 4.20
N GLY A 93 -13.20 19.83 4.37
CA GLY A 93 -12.87 20.44 5.66
C GLY A 93 -11.72 19.77 6.42
N GLY A 94 -11.03 18.80 5.82
CA GLY A 94 -9.84 18.20 6.43
C GLY A 94 -8.54 18.98 6.14
N SER A 95 -7.44 18.48 6.68
CA SER A 95 -6.11 19.06 6.50
C SER A 95 -5.01 17.99 6.36
N HIS A 96 -3.82 18.37 5.88
CA HIS A 96 -2.65 17.49 5.90
C HIS A 96 -2.33 17.02 7.31
N TYR A 97 -2.48 17.90 8.30
CA TYR A 97 -2.20 17.56 9.69
C TYR A 97 -3.13 16.44 10.18
N GLU A 98 -4.45 16.60 10.01
CA GLU A 98 -5.42 15.58 10.44
C GLU A 98 -5.23 14.26 9.68
N PHE A 99 -4.98 14.31 8.37
CA PHE A 99 -4.78 13.11 7.56
C PHE A 99 -3.53 12.31 7.98
N PHE A 100 -2.39 12.97 8.21
CA PHE A 100 -1.15 12.28 8.57
C PHE A 100 -1.00 12.02 10.08
N THR A 101 -1.86 12.58 10.92
CA THR A 101 -1.93 12.23 12.35
C THR A 101 -2.97 11.15 12.65
N ASP A 102 -3.80 10.79 11.66
CA ASP A 102 -4.76 9.70 11.77
C ASP A 102 -4.08 8.34 11.95
N LEU A 103 -4.55 7.56 12.93
CA LEU A 103 -4.01 6.23 13.22
C LEU A 103 -4.30 5.23 12.10
N GLY A 104 -5.43 5.34 11.41
CA GLY A 104 -5.81 4.49 10.29
C GLY A 104 -4.80 4.57 9.14
N PHE A 105 -4.31 5.78 8.84
CA PHE A 105 -3.25 5.98 7.84
C PHE A 105 -1.98 5.17 8.16
N TRP A 106 -1.50 5.24 9.41
CA TRP A 106 -0.29 4.51 9.83
C TRP A 106 -0.51 3.01 9.94
N LEU A 107 -1.71 2.57 10.33
CA LEU A 107 -2.08 1.15 10.33
C LEU A 107 -2.05 0.57 8.91
N ILE A 108 -2.58 1.30 7.92
CA ILE A 108 -2.47 0.93 6.51
C ILE A 108 -0.99 0.88 6.08
N GLY A 109 -0.19 1.86 6.47
CA GLY A 109 1.25 1.86 6.18
C GLY A 109 1.99 0.64 6.74
N LEU A 110 1.67 0.24 7.97
CA LEU A 110 2.19 -0.99 8.57
C LEU A 110 1.72 -2.25 7.82
N GLU A 111 0.47 -2.26 7.37
CA GLU A 111 -0.10 -3.36 6.58
C GLU A 111 0.64 -3.54 5.24
N PHE A 112 0.93 -2.47 4.51
CA PHE A 112 1.77 -2.52 3.31
C PHE A 112 3.10 -3.23 3.55
N ILE A 113 3.79 -2.87 4.64
CA ILE A 113 5.08 -3.43 5.01
C ILE A 113 4.93 -4.89 5.42
N ALA A 114 3.93 -5.21 6.24
CA ALA A 114 3.68 -6.56 6.74
C ALA A 114 3.37 -7.52 5.59
N ILE A 115 2.44 -7.17 4.69
CA ILE A 115 2.02 -8.02 3.57
C ILE A 115 3.17 -8.23 2.57
N ALA A 116 3.91 -7.18 2.21
CA ALA A 116 5.06 -7.32 1.32
C ALA A 116 6.19 -8.18 1.95
N THR A 117 6.39 -8.06 3.27
CA THR A 117 7.34 -8.89 4.03
C THR A 117 6.89 -10.34 4.07
N LEU A 118 5.61 -10.60 4.33
CA LEU A 118 5.03 -11.93 4.35
C LEU A 118 5.13 -12.61 2.97
N TYR A 119 4.85 -11.87 1.89
CA TYR A 119 5.04 -12.37 0.52
C TYR A 119 6.49 -12.79 0.28
N TRP A 120 7.43 -11.90 0.63
CA TRP A 120 8.85 -12.17 0.46
C TRP A 120 9.30 -13.40 1.25
N PHE A 121 8.91 -13.52 2.52
CA PHE A 121 9.27 -14.65 3.35
C PHE A 121 8.73 -15.97 2.78
N THR A 122 7.44 -16.00 2.44
CA THR A 122 6.75 -17.23 2.01
C THR A 122 7.10 -17.68 0.59
N LYS A 123 7.33 -16.76 -0.35
CA LYS A 123 7.50 -17.09 -1.78
C LYS A 123 8.90 -16.85 -2.32
N VAL A 124 9.66 -15.90 -1.76
CA VAL A 124 10.96 -15.51 -2.31
C VAL A 124 12.10 -16.12 -1.49
N TYR A 125 12.10 -15.91 -0.18
CA TYR A 125 13.12 -16.43 0.71
C TYR A 125 13.13 -17.96 0.72
N THR A 126 11.98 -18.60 0.94
CA THR A 126 11.86 -20.08 0.91
C THR A 126 12.38 -20.69 -0.39
N LYS A 127 12.01 -20.11 -1.55
CA LYS A 127 12.44 -20.61 -2.85
C LYS A 127 13.96 -20.48 -3.05
N ARG A 128 14.54 -19.37 -2.58
CA ARG A 128 15.99 -19.13 -2.65
C ARG A 128 16.75 -20.13 -1.77
N THR A 129 16.28 -20.37 -0.55
CA THR A 129 16.89 -21.31 0.38
C THR A 129 16.88 -22.73 -0.20
N ILE A 130 15.73 -23.20 -0.70
CA ILE A 130 15.62 -24.53 -1.34
C ILE A 130 16.57 -24.65 -2.54
N SER A 131 16.63 -23.65 -3.42
CA SER A 131 17.52 -23.66 -4.58
C SER A 131 19.01 -23.72 -4.21
N ASN A 132 19.40 -23.10 -3.10
CA ASN A 132 20.79 -23.14 -2.64
C ASN A 132 21.17 -24.51 -2.04
N PHE A 133 20.21 -25.25 -1.47
CA PHE A 133 20.44 -26.62 -0.98
C PHE A 133 20.57 -27.66 -2.11
N GLN A 134 20.13 -27.35 -3.33
CA GLN A 134 20.17 -28.26 -4.49
C GLN A 134 21.39 -28.04 -5.39
N LYS A 135 22.28 -27.12 -5.03
CA LYS A 135 23.57 -26.88 -5.70
C LYS A 135 24.71 -27.42 -4.84
#